data_AF-A0A6N8EF97-F1
#
_entry.id   AF-A0A6N8EF97-F1
#
_cell.length_a   1.000
_cell.length_b   1.000
_cell.length_c   1.000
_cell.angle_alpha   90.00
_cell.angle_beta   90.00
_cell.angle_gamma   90.00
#
_symmetry.space_group_name_H-M   'P 1'
#
loop_
_entity.id
_entity.type
_entity.pdbx_description
1 polymer ?
#
loop_
_entity_poly.entity_id
_entity_poly.type
_entity_poly.pdbx_seq_one_letter_code
_entity_poly.pdbx_strand_id
1 'polypeptide(L)'
;DGASYHRAGAVRELAQELSITLQPLPAYSPDFMPVEALWRWLREEVTYHHCHATAEELVQRVNHFVHTINADPFAIADRLWTKTTLDPEEEKLRIPA
;
A
#
# COMPACT_ATOMS: atom_id res chain seq x y z
N ASP A 1 4.60 2.60 -5.54
CA ASP A 1 4.15 3.82 -6.27
C ASP A 1 5.29 4.33 -7.16
N GLY A 2 5.15 5.54 -7.71
CA GLY A 2 6.18 6.26 -8.46
C GLY A 2 6.90 7.34 -7.65
N ALA A 3 7.18 7.15 -6.36
CA ALA A 3 8.01 8.11 -5.62
C ALA A 3 9.45 8.15 -6.17
N SER A 4 10.11 9.31 -6.09
CA SER A 4 11.46 9.50 -6.66
C SER A 4 12.50 8.56 -6.01
N TYR A 5 12.39 8.34 -4.70
CA TYR A 5 13.28 7.45 -3.95
C TYR A 5 13.09 5.97 -4.30
N HIS A 6 11.88 5.53 -4.68
CA HIS A 6 11.66 4.16 -5.21
C HIS A 6 12.30 3.93 -6.59
N ARG A 7 12.63 5.00 -7.32
CA ARG A 7 13.28 4.92 -8.64
C ARG A 7 14.78 5.25 -8.61
N ALA A 8 15.35 5.49 -7.43
CA ALA A 8 16.76 5.82 -7.29
C ALA A 8 17.66 4.69 -7.83
N GLY A 9 18.81 5.04 -8.40
CA GLY A 9 19.77 4.07 -8.97
C GLY A 9 20.16 2.99 -7.96
N ALA A 10 20.55 3.41 -6.75
CA ALA A 10 20.91 2.49 -5.66
C ALA A 10 19.80 1.49 -5.29
N VAL A 11 18.53 1.89 -5.37
CA VAL A 11 17.39 0.99 -5.10
C VAL A 11 17.23 -0.04 -6.22
N ARG A 12 17.43 0.37 -7.48
CA ARG A 12 17.35 -0.54 -8.63
C ARG A 12 18.51 -1.52 -8.67
N GLU A 13 19.71 -1.06 -8.37
CA GLU A 13 20.91 -1.89 -8.26
C GLU A 13 20.73 -2.95 -7.19
N LEU A 14 20.31 -2.55 -5.97
CA LEU A 14 20.06 -3.51 -4.89
C LEU A 14 18.91 -4.48 -5.22
N ALA A 15 17.83 -4.01 -5.88
CA ALA A 15 16.75 -4.89 -6.32
C ALA A 15 17.26 -5.97 -7.30
N GLN A 16 18.17 -5.60 -8.21
CA GLN A 16 18.80 -6.54 -9.12
C GLN A 16 19.68 -7.55 -8.38
N GLU A 17 20.50 -7.11 -7.42
CA GLU A 17 21.32 -7.98 -6.58
C GLU A 17 20.48 -9.00 -5.80
N LEU A 18 19.34 -8.56 -5.27
CA LEU A 18 18.39 -9.39 -4.53
C LEU A 18 17.44 -10.22 -5.42
N SER A 19 17.59 -10.17 -6.75
CA SER A 19 16.70 -10.83 -7.71
C SER A 19 15.21 -10.44 -7.57
N ILE A 20 14.96 -9.19 -7.17
CA ILE A 20 13.62 -8.61 -7.04
C ILE A 20 13.25 -7.95 -8.38
N THR A 21 12.17 -8.44 -8.99
CA THR A 21 11.63 -7.81 -10.21
C THR A 21 10.73 -6.63 -9.83
N LEU A 22 11.14 -5.42 -10.22
CA LEU A 22 10.35 -4.21 -9.99
C LEU A 22 9.24 -4.08 -11.04
N GLN A 23 7.99 -4.00 -10.59
CA GLN A 23 6.83 -3.75 -11.44
C GLN A 23 6.42 -2.28 -11.32
N PRO A 24 6.61 -1.45 -12.36
CA PRO A 24 6.20 -0.06 -12.32
C PRO A 24 4.67 0.02 -12.38
N LEU A 25 4.10 0.84 -11.49
CA LEU A 25 2.67 1.14 -11.51
C LEU A 25 2.41 2.39 -12.35
N PRO A 26 1.24 2.47 -13.02
CA PRO A 26 0.83 3.69 -13.72
C PRO A 26 0.76 4.89 -12.76
N ALA A 27 0.94 6.10 -13.30
CA ALA A 27 0.89 7.31 -12.48
C ALA A 27 -0.50 7.51 -11.86
N TYR A 28 -0.56 8.11 -10.66
CA TYR A 28 -1.82 8.44 -9.97
C TYR A 28 -2.82 7.27 -9.85
N SER A 29 -2.30 6.07 -9.60
CA SER A 29 -3.07 4.82 -9.62
C SER A 29 -3.09 4.11 -8.26
N PRO A 30 -3.61 4.77 -7.19
CA PRO A 30 -3.69 4.16 -5.86
C PRO A 30 -4.62 2.94 -5.83
N ASP A 31 -5.59 2.86 -6.75
CA ASP A 31 -6.52 1.74 -6.89
C ASP A 31 -5.84 0.40 -7.24
N PHE A 32 -4.58 0.44 -7.69
CA PHE A 32 -3.75 -0.73 -8.00
C PHE A 32 -2.80 -1.10 -6.84
N MET A 33 -2.82 -0.35 -5.73
CA MET A 33 -1.93 -0.55 -4.58
C MET A 33 -2.71 -1.04 -3.36
N PRO A 34 -2.63 -2.34 -3.01
CA PRO A 34 -3.37 -2.89 -1.86
C PRO A 34 -3.02 -2.19 -0.54
N VAL A 35 -1.78 -1.67 -0.44
CA VAL A 35 -1.29 -0.96 0.75
C VAL A 35 -2.07 0.34 1.02
N GLU A 36 -2.62 1.01 0.00
CA GLU A 36 -3.44 2.21 0.19
C GLU A 36 -4.79 1.86 0.87
N ALA A 37 -5.41 0.75 0.44
CA ALA A 37 -6.60 0.23 1.10
C ALA A 37 -6.31 -0.22 2.55
N LEU A 38 -5.12 -0.82 2.77
CA LEU A 38 -4.67 -1.17 4.12
C LEU A 38 -4.47 0.07 5.00
N TRP A 39 -3.89 1.16 4.47
CA TRP A 39 -3.73 2.41 5.22
C TRP A 39 -5.07 3.03 5.60
N ARG A 40 -6.04 3.01 4.68
CA ARG A 40 -7.40 3.47 4.98
C ARG A 40 -8.01 2.63 6.11
N TRP A 41 -7.89 1.30 6.05
CA TRP A 41 -8.39 0.41 7.09
C TRP A 41 -7.71 0.62 8.44
N LEU A 42 -6.38 0.75 8.46
CA LEU A 42 -5.64 1.10 9.67
C LEU A 42 -6.14 2.41 10.26
N ARG A 43 -6.39 3.41 9.41
CA ARG A 43 -6.89 4.71 9.87
C ARG A 43 -8.26 4.58 10.54
N GLU A 44 -9.18 3.84 9.90
CA GLU A 44 -10.54 3.55 10.40
C GLU A 44 -10.52 2.93 11.80
N GLU A 45 -9.68 1.91 12.00
CA GLU A 45 -9.66 1.13 13.24
C GLU A 45 -8.79 1.72 14.34
N VAL A 46 -7.69 2.41 13.98
CA VAL A 46 -6.63 2.76 14.95
C VAL A 46 -6.54 4.25 15.24
N THR A 47 -6.97 5.14 14.33
CA THR A 47 -6.70 6.59 14.50
C THR A 47 -7.87 7.54 14.28
N TYR A 48 -8.92 7.17 13.52
CA TYR A 48 -10.00 8.11 13.18
C TYR A 48 -10.75 8.69 14.38
N HIS A 49 -10.98 7.86 15.41
CA HIS A 49 -11.71 8.24 16.62
C HIS A 49 -10.89 8.00 17.90
N HIS A 50 -9.58 7.89 17.75
CA HIS A 50 -8.67 7.57 18.84
C HIS A 50 -7.57 8.64 18.96
N CYS A 51 -7.44 9.19 20.16
CA CYS A 51 -6.28 10.00 20.53
C CYS A 51 -5.38 9.13 21.41
N HIS A 52 -4.13 8.92 20.97
CA HIS A 52 -3.13 8.17 21.73
C HIS A 52 -2.30 9.16 22.54
N ALA A 53 -2.07 8.86 23.82
CA ALA A 53 -1.35 9.75 24.72
C ALA A 53 0.16 9.76 24.41
N THR A 54 0.67 8.67 23.85
CA THR A 54 2.09 8.51 23.50
C THR A 54 2.25 7.86 22.13
N ALA A 55 3.41 8.07 21.51
CA ALA A 55 3.78 7.35 20.29
C ALA A 55 3.89 5.83 20.53
N GLU A 56 4.30 5.41 21.74
CA GLU A 56 4.38 4.00 22.10
C GLU A 56 3.00 3.34 22.12
N GLU A 57 1.99 4.00 22.67
CA GLU A 57 0.61 3.51 22.65
C GLU A 57 0.12 3.34 21.20
N LEU A 58 0.37 4.33 20.34
CA LEU A 58 0.03 4.22 18.92
C LEU A 58 0.70 3.00 18.27
N VAL A 59 2.00 2.80 18.51
CA VAL A 59 2.75 1.64 17.98
C VAL A 59 2.16 0.32 18.48
N GLN A 60 1.81 0.22 19.77
CA GLN A 60 1.17 -0.97 20.33
C GLN A 60 -0.19 -1.25 19.68
N ARG A 61 -1.00 -0.21 19.44
CA ARG A 61 -2.30 -0.33 18.77
C ARG A 61 -2.16 -0.76 17.31
N VAL A 62 -1.19 -0.21 16.59
CA VAL A 62 -0.86 -0.65 15.22
C VAL A 62 -0.43 -2.12 15.21
N ASN A 63 0.44 -2.54 16.14
CA ASN A 63 0.89 -3.94 16.23
C ASN A 63 -0.26 -4.90 16.54
N HIS A 64 -1.18 -4.50 17.42
CA HIS A 64 -2.38 -5.28 17.71
C HIS A 64 -3.27 -5.41 16.47
N PHE A 65 -3.54 -4.30 15.76
CA PHE A 65 -4.28 -4.32 14.50
C PHE A 65 -3.65 -5.29 13.49
N VAL A 66 -2.33 -5.21 13.28
CA VAL A 66 -1.61 -6.11 12.36
C VAL A 66 -1.76 -7.58 12.75
N HIS A 67 -1.68 -7.92 14.04
CA HIS A 67 -1.89 -9.30 14.50
C HIS A 67 -3.32 -9.76 14.24
N THR A 68 -4.31 -8.91 14.53
CA THR A 68 -5.73 -9.24 14.36
C THR A 68 -6.07 -9.49 12.91
N ILE A 69 -5.68 -8.60 11.99
CA ILE A 69 -6.01 -8.79 10.57
C ILE A 69 -5.32 -10.03 9.99
N ASN A 70 -4.07 -10.30 10.40
CA ASN A 70 -3.31 -11.45 9.88
C ASN A 70 -3.79 -12.80 10.42
N ALA A 71 -4.68 -12.81 11.42
CA ALA A 71 -5.30 -14.04 11.92
C ALA A 71 -6.28 -14.67 10.90
N ASP A 72 -6.82 -13.87 9.98
CA ASP A 72 -7.69 -14.33 8.89
C ASP A 72 -7.21 -13.78 7.53
N PRO A 73 -6.34 -14.54 6.83
CA PRO A 73 -5.82 -14.15 5.52
C PRO A 73 -6.91 -13.97 4.45
N PHE A 74 -8.04 -14.68 4.56
CA PHE A 74 -9.12 -14.55 3.58
C PHE A 74 -9.87 -13.24 3.76
N ALA A 75 -10.14 -12.83 5.00
CA ALA A 75 -10.73 -11.52 5.27
C ALA A 75 -9.84 -10.36 4.78
N ILE A 76 -8.51 -10.50 4.87
CA ILE A 76 -7.58 -9.54 4.27
C ILE A 76 -7.74 -9.51 2.75
N ALA A 77 -7.68 -10.67 2.10
CA ALA A 77 -7.75 -10.77 0.64
C ALA A 77 -9.06 -10.18 0.09
N ASP A 78 -10.18 -10.48 0.74
CA ASP A 78 -11.49 -9.97 0.37
C ASP A 78 -11.59 -8.44 0.52
N ARG A 79 -10.95 -7.88 1.57
CA ARG A 79 -11.00 -6.43 1.85
C ARG A 79 -10.03 -5.62 1.02
N LEU A 80 -8.86 -6.17 0.68
CA LEU A 80 -7.78 -5.45 -0.01
C LEU A 80 -7.79 -5.62 -1.53
N TRP A 81 -8.93 -5.97 -2.12
CA TRP A 81 -9.06 -6.15 -3.56
C TRP A 81 -8.70 -4.86 -4.32
N THR A 82 -7.82 -4.98 -5.32
CA THR A 82 -7.37 -3.88 -6.18
C THR A 82 -7.91 -4.00 -7.59
N LYS A 83 -7.93 -2.88 -8.32
CA LYS A 83 -8.09 -2.93 -9.77
C LYS A 83 -6.94 -3.76 -10.37
N THR A 84 -7.29 -4.62 -11.33
CA THR A 84 -6.33 -5.48 -12.03
C THR A 84 -6.08 -5.05 -13.47
N THR A 85 -6.90 -4.15 -13.99
CA THR A 85 -6.84 -3.64 -15.37
C THR A 85 -7.13 -2.16 -15.38
N LEU A 86 -6.46 -1.44 -16.28
CA LEU A 86 -6.79 -0.05 -16.58
C LEU A 86 -8.07 0.02 -17.41
N ASP A 87 -8.92 1.01 -17.16
CA ASP A 87 -9.99 1.42 -18.06
C ASP A 87 -9.45 2.48 -19.02
N PRO A 88 -9.27 2.16 -20.31
CA PRO A 88 -8.69 3.08 -21.28
C PRO A 88 -9.51 4.37 -21.46
N GLU A 89 -10.82 4.34 -21.20
CA GLU A 89 -11.69 5.50 -21.35
C GLU A 89 -11.61 6.45 -20.17
N GLU A 90 -11.50 5.94 -18.95
CA GLU A 90 -11.36 6.75 -17.73
C GLU A 90 -9.91 7.23 -17.51
N GLU A 91 -8.91 6.45 -17.96
CA GLU A 91 -7.52 6.58 -17.52
C GLU A 91 -6.56 7.04 -18.62
N LYS A 92 -7.08 7.75 -19.63
CA LYS A 92 -6.35 8.30 -20.79
C LYS A 92 -5.09 9.09 -20.42
N LEU A 93 -5.04 9.69 -19.22
CA LEU A 93 -3.90 10.48 -18.72
C LEU A 93 -2.90 9.68 -17.87
N ARG A 94 -3.21 8.43 -17.50
CA ARG A 94 -2.37 7.55 -16.66
C ARG A 94 -1.44 6.66 -17.48
N ILE A 95 -1.73 6.50 -18.77
CA ILE A 95 -0.93 5.77 -19.73
C ILE A 95 0.12 6.74 -20.29
N PRO A 96 1.43 6.52 -20.08
CA PRO A 96 2.45 7.32 -20.73
C PRO A 96 2.36 7.14 -22.26
N ALA A 97 2.49 8.24 -23.00
CA ALA A 97 2.49 8.25 -24.47
C ALA A 97 3.66 7.47 -25.07
#